data_AF-A0A524IY76-F1
#
_entry.id   AF-A0A524IY76-F1
#
_cell.length_a   1.000
_cell.length_b   1.000
_cell.length_c   1.000
_cell.angle_alpha   90.00
_cell.angle_beta   90.00
_cell.angle_gamma   90.00
#
_symmetry.space_group_name_H-M   'P 1'
#
loop_
_entity.id
_entity.type
_entity.pdbx_description
1 polymer ?
#
loop_
_entity_poly.entity_id
_entity_poly.type
_entity_poly.pdbx_seq_one_letter_code
_entity_poly.pdbx_strand_id
1 'polypeptide(L)'
;MSEIEKDLDACLQCGYCRDTCPVYRQIGWESATPRGKVYYLKQIKNKTPVDTLLGRSPKIDEKFVERIFQCTSCAACEHNCHVEIDFAKLWEEVKEWLIDQGHG
;
A
#
# COMPACT_ATOMS: atom_id res chain seq x y z
N MET A 1 -6.74 -17.24 -3.92
CA MET A 1 -6.26 -15.86 -3.82
C MET A 1 -6.40 -15.46 -2.37
N SER A 2 -5.37 -14.88 -1.74
CA SER A 2 -5.54 -14.31 -0.40
C SER A 2 -6.43 -13.07 -0.47
N GLU A 3 -7.07 -12.68 0.64
CA GLU A 3 -7.89 -11.46 0.67
C GLU A 3 -7.04 -10.22 0.32
N ILE A 4 -5.80 -10.14 0.84
CA ILE A 4 -4.81 -9.12 0.43
C ILE A 4 -4.66 -9.05 -1.09
N GLU A 5 -4.45 -10.18 -1.76
CA GLU A 5 -4.24 -10.22 -3.21
C GLU A 5 -5.43 -9.66 -3.99
N LYS A 6 -6.65 -9.97 -3.56
CA LYS A 6 -7.89 -9.44 -4.15
C LYS A 6 -7.98 -7.91 -4.00
N ASP A 7 -7.71 -7.39 -2.80
CA ASP A 7 -7.76 -5.95 -2.52
C ASP A 7 -6.69 -5.16 -3.27
N LEU A 8 -5.48 -5.74 -3.36
CA LEU A 8 -4.46 -5.18 -4.23
C LEU A 8 -5.02 -5.09 -5.64
N ASP A 9 -5.38 -6.21 -6.27
CA ASP A 9 -5.78 -6.26 -7.67
C ASP A 9 -6.99 -5.36 -7.98
N ALA A 10 -7.95 -5.21 -7.05
CA ALA A 10 -9.11 -4.32 -7.16
C ALA A 10 -8.75 -2.83 -7.28
N CYS A 11 -7.62 -2.38 -6.72
CA CYS A 11 -7.27 -0.97 -6.70
C CYS A 11 -7.03 -0.39 -8.10
N LEU A 12 -7.90 0.54 -8.50
CA LEU A 12 -7.87 1.25 -9.79
C LEU A 12 -6.88 2.43 -9.85
N GLN A 13 -6.17 2.72 -8.76
CA GLN A 13 -5.22 3.84 -8.66
C GLN A 13 -5.85 5.23 -8.93
N CYS A 14 -7.15 5.40 -8.69
CA CYS A 14 -7.93 6.58 -9.04
C CYS A 14 -7.61 7.87 -8.26
N GLY A 15 -7.04 7.77 -7.05
CA GLY A 15 -6.61 8.95 -6.28
C GLY A 15 -7.54 9.43 -5.17
N TYR A 16 -8.80 9.00 -5.09
CA TYR A 16 -9.76 9.50 -4.08
C TYR A 16 -9.31 9.28 -2.62
N CYS A 17 -8.54 8.23 -2.36
CA CYS A 17 -7.98 7.96 -1.03
C CYS A 17 -6.81 8.90 -0.64
N ARG A 18 -6.26 9.68 -1.58
CA ARG A 18 -5.12 10.59 -1.36
C ARG A 18 -5.51 11.77 -0.46
N ASP A 19 -6.50 12.54 -0.87
CA ASP A 19 -6.82 13.84 -0.24
C ASP A 19 -7.49 13.69 1.14
N THR A 20 -8.11 12.54 1.38
CA THR A 20 -8.70 12.17 2.67
C THR A 20 -7.68 11.65 3.68
N CYS A 21 -6.51 11.16 3.23
CA CYS A 21 -5.51 10.56 4.11
C CYS A 21 -4.77 11.62 4.94
N PRO A 22 -4.82 11.56 6.29
CA PRO A 22 -4.16 12.55 7.15
C PRO A 22 -2.63 12.45 7.07
N VAL A 23 -2.08 11.24 6.90
CA VAL A 23 -0.64 11.00 6.75
C VAL A 23 -0.12 11.67 5.48
N TYR A 24 -0.87 11.52 4.37
CA TYR A 24 -0.53 12.19 3.13
C TYR A 24 -0.56 13.72 3.28
N ARG A 25 -1.56 14.27 3.97
CA ARG A 25 -1.66 15.71 4.21
C ARG A 25 -0.44 16.28 4.95
N GLN A 26 0.17 15.50 5.85
CA GLN A 26 1.37 15.91 6.58
C GLN A 26 2.66 15.72 5.77
N ILE A 27 2.78 14.57 5.07
CA ILE A 27 4.05 14.20 4.42
C ILE A 27 4.16 14.69 2.97
N GLY A 28 3.04 14.80 2.25
CA GLY A 28 2.96 15.29 0.87
C GLY A 28 3.45 14.35 -0.23
N TRP A 29 4.08 13.22 0.13
CA TRP A 29 4.62 12.24 -0.83
C TRP A 29 3.61 11.13 -1.16
N GLU A 30 3.55 10.73 -2.44
CA GLU A 30 2.64 9.66 -2.89
C GLU A 30 2.87 8.33 -2.17
N SER A 31 4.11 8.03 -1.74
CA SER A 31 4.40 6.82 -0.95
C SER A 31 3.67 6.77 0.40
N ALA A 32 3.18 7.91 0.92
CA ALA A 32 2.37 7.95 2.13
C ALA A 32 0.88 7.66 1.88
N THR A 33 0.41 7.74 0.62
CA THR A 33 -1.02 7.56 0.32
C THR A 33 -1.42 6.09 0.43
N PRO A 34 -2.70 5.79 0.69
CA PRO A 34 -3.20 4.43 0.67
C PRO A 34 -2.97 3.73 -0.68
N ARG A 35 -3.27 4.42 -1.81
CA ARG A 35 -3.04 3.84 -3.14
C ARG A 35 -1.56 3.65 -3.47
N GLY A 36 -0.68 4.53 -2.99
CA GLY A 36 0.76 4.46 -3.23
C GLY A 36 1.38 3.25 -2.54
N LYS A 37 0.92 2.97 -1.33
CA LYS A 37 1.25 1.73 -0.60
C LYS A 37 0.75 0.48 -1.34
N VAL A 38 -0.51 0.47 -1.80
CA VAL A 38 -1.04 -0.62 -2.64
C VAL A 38 -0.23 -0.80 -3.92
N TYR A 39 0.12 0.30 -4.59
CA TYR A 39 0.94 0.26 -5.80
C TYR A 39 2.30 -0.40 -5.52
N TYR A 40 2.97 -0.01 -4.44
CA TYR A 40 4.27 -0.58 -4.10
C TYR A 40 4.19 -2.08 -3.76
N LEU A 41 3.16 -2.49 -3.01
CA LEU A 41 2.88 -3.91 -2.76
C LEU A 41 2.67 -4.70 -4.05
N LYS A 42 1.92 -4.14 -5.03
CA LYS A 42 1.78 -4.75 -6.37
C LYS A 42 3.12 -4.88 -7.09
N GLN A 43 4.00 -3.88 -7.00
CA GLN A 43 5.32 -3.94 -7.64
C GLN A 43 6.22 -5.01 -7.02
N ILE A 44 6.16 -5.18 -5.69
CA ILE A 44 6.89 -6.27 -5.00
C ILE A 44 6.35 -7.64 -5.44
N LYS A 45 5.02 -7.80 -5.51
CA LYS A 45 4.35 -9.04 -5.90
C LYS A 45 4.64 -9.42 -7.37
N ASN A 46 4.49 -8.46 -8.28
CA ASN A 46 4.43 -8.72 -9.72
C ASN A 46 5.71 -8.27 -10.43
N LYS A 47 6.79 -9.04 -10.32
CA LYS A 47 8.00 -8.81 -11.12
C LYS A 47 7.72 -9.15 -12.59
N THR A 48 8.00 -8.21 -13.49
CA THR A 48 7.77 -8.35 -14.94
C THR A 48 9.10 -8.45 -15.70
N PRO A 49 9.11 -8.92 -16.96
CA PRO A 49 10.31 -8.87 -17.81
C PRO A 49 10.86 -7.45 -18.01
N VAL A 50 9.97 -6.43 -17.94
CA VAL A 50 10.35 -5.02 -18.04
C VAL A 50 11.18 -4.60 -16.82
N ASP A 51 10.96 -5.17 -15.63
CA ASP A 51 11.76 -4.86 -14.45
C ASP A 51 13.22 -5.32 -14.63
N THR A 52 13.45 -6.48 -15.24
CA THR A 52 14.80 -6.94 -15.60
C THR A 52 15.45 -6.00 -16.62
N LEU A 53 14.71 -5.57 -17.64
CA LEU A 53 15.20 -4.64 -18.66
C LEU A 53 15.58 -3.28 -18.06
N LEU A 54 14.80 -2.78 -17.11
CA LEU A 54 15.01 -1.48 -16.46
C LEU A 54 15.93 -1.55 -15.22
N GLY A 55 16.44 -2.73 -14.87
CA GLY A 55 17.23 -2.94 -13.66
C GLY A 55 16.45 -2.66 -12.36
N ARG A 56 15.12 -2.76 -12.39
CA ARG A 56 14.26 -2.54 -11.22
C ARG A 56 14.20 -3.80 -10.37
N SER A 57 14.37 -3.61 -9.08
CA SER A 57 14.21 -4.68 -8.08
C SER A 57 13.36 -4.16 -6.93
N PRO A 58 12.03 -4.04 -7.10
CA PRO A 58 11.14 -3.65 -6.02
C PRO A 58 11.34 -4.59 -4.83
N LYS A 59 11.59 -4.03 -3.66
CA LYS A 59 11.87 -4.77 -2.44
C LYS A 59 11.25 -4.06 -1.25
N ILE A 60 11.03 -4.81 -0.18
CA ILE A 60 10.71 -4.23 1.11
C ILE A 60 11.97 -3.49 1.57
N ASP A 61 11.89 -2.16 1.68
CA ASP A 61 12.95 -1.32 2.21
C ASP A 61 12.44 -0.57 3.45
N GLU A 62 13.38 0.00 4.23
CA GLU A 62 13.07 0.68 5.49
C GLU A 62 12.05 1.81 5.30
N LYS A 63 12.12 2.51 4.17
CA LYS A 63 11.22 3.63 3.88
C LYS A 63 9.80 3.12 3.60
N PHE A 64 9.65 2.02 2.88
CA PHE A 64 8.35 1.39 2.67
C PHE A 64 7.74 0.92 3.99
N VAL A 65 8.53 0.23 4.83
CA VAL A 65 8.13 -0.19 6.18
C VAL A 65 7.66 1.02 6.99
N GLU A 66 8.46 2.07 7.06
CA GLU A 66 8.11 3.34 7.72
C GLU A 66 6.75 3.87 7.22
N ARG A 67 6.52 3.88 5.90
CA ARG A 67 5.24 4.37 5.34
C ARG A 67 4.07 3.51 5.76
N ILE A 68 4.21 2.18 5.80
CA ILE A 68 3.15 1.29 6.26
C ILE A 68 2.82 1.60 7.73
N PHE A 69 3.82 1.67 8.60
CA PHE A 69 3.63 1.92 10.03
C PHE A 69 3.20 3.35 10.38
N GLN A 70 3.39 4.34 9.51
CA GLN A 70 2.79 5.66 9.64
C GLN A 70 1.26 5.67 9.45
N CYS A 71 0.64 4.58 8.99
CA CYS A 71 -0.81 4.47 8.89
C CYS A 71 -1.47 4.62 10.27
N THR A 72 -2.33 5.62 10.44
CA THR A 72 -3.04 5.88 11.70
C THR A 72 -4.28 5.01 11.91
N SER A 73 -4.54 4.05 11.02
CA SER A 73 -5.73 3.17 11.02
C SER A 73 -7.08 3.93 11.14
N CYS A 74 -7.16 5.15 10.60
CA CYS A 74 -8.36 6.00 10.68
C CYS A 74 -9.48 5.63 9.69
N ALA A 75 -9.24 4.66 8.79
CA ALA A 75 -10.19 4.18 7.76
C ALA A 75 -10.76 5.25 6.79
N ALA A 76 -10.28 6.50 6.80
CA ALA A 76 -10.80 7.56 5.92
C ALA A 76 -10.72 7.22 4.42
N CYS A 77 -9.75 6.37 4.04
CA CYS A 77 -9.56 5.91 2.67
C CYS A 77 -10.55 4.84 2.21
N GLU A 78 -11.11 4.06 3.12
CA GLU A 78 -12.14 3.04 2.86
C GLU A 78 -13.45 3.70 2.44
N HIS A 79 -13.89 4.71 3.20
CA HIS A 79 -15.11 5.45 2.90
C HIS A 79 -15.10 6.16 1.53
N ASN A 80 -13.92 6.48 1.01
CA ASN A 80 -13.73 7.15 -0.27
C ASN A 80 -13.35 6.18 -1.41
N CYS A 81 -13.36 4.87 -1.15
CA CYS A 81 -12.98 3.86 -2.13
C CYS A 81 -14.20 3.40 -2.94
N HIS A 82 -14.21 3.68 -4.26
CA HIS A 82 -15.31 3.26 -5.14
C HIS A 82 -15.32 1.77 -5.51
N VAL A 83 -14.29 1.03 -5.10
CA VAL A 83 -14.18 -0.42 -5.30
C VAL A 83 -14.22 -1.19 -3.98
N GLU A 84 -14.62 -0.53 -2.90
CA GLU A 84 -14.96 -1.16 -1.62
C GLU A 84 -13.82 -2.01 -1.01
N ILE A 85 -12.57 -1.57 -1.19
CA ILE A 85 -11.41 -2.17 -0.48
C ILE A 85 -11.53 -1.86 1.00
N ASP A 86 -11.52 -2.90 1.84
CA ASP A 86 -11.44 -2.82 3.31
C ASP A 86 -10.02 -2.44 3.72
N PHE A 87 -9.71 -1.14 3.61
CA PHE A 87 -8.38 -0.64 3.91
C PHE A 87 -8.01 -0.82 5.39
N ALA A 88 -8.97 -0.76 6.31
CA ALA A 88 -8.68 -0.97 7.72
C ALA A 88 -8.10 -2.37 7.95
N LYS A 89 -8.78 -3.41 7.45
CA LYS A 89 -8.31 -4.78 7.53
C LYS A 89 -7.02 -5.01 6.75
N LEU A 90 -6.95 -4.53 5.50
CA LEU A 90 -5.76 -4.67 4.65
C LEU A 90 -4.50 -4.13 5.33
N TRP A 91 -4.57 -2.97 5.97
CA TRP A 91 -3.38 -2.39 6.61
C TRP A 91 -2.95 -3.13 7.88
N GLU A 92 -3.87 -3.70 8.64
CA GLU A 92 -3.49 -4.54 9.78
C GLU A 92 -2.84 -5.85 9.30
N GLU A 93 -3.42 -6.54 8.30
CA GLU A 93 -2.83 -7.75 7.73
C GLU A 93 -1.43 -7.51 7.11
N VAL A 94 -1.24 -6.36 6.45
CA VAL A 94 0.07 -6.00 5.89
C VAL A 94 1.09 -5.69 6.99
N LYS A 95 0.68 -5.03 8.09
CA LYS A 95 1.58 -4.79 9.24
C LYS A 95 1.98 -6.11 9.90
N GLU A 96 1.02 -7.01 10.16
CA GLU A 96 1.28 -8.35 10.70
C GLU A 96 2.27 -9.10 9.81
N TRP A 97 2.02 -9.12 8.49
CA TRP A 97 2.92 -9.75 7.54
C TRP A 97 4.33 -9.15 7.57
N LEU A 98 4.49 -7.82 7.67
CA LEU A 98 5.81 -7.19 7.79
C LEU A 98 6.53 -7.59 9.09
N ILE A 99 5.81 -7.69 10.20
CA ILE A 99 6.36 -8.14 11.49
C ILE A 99 6.86 -9.58 11.37
N ASP A 100 6.08 -10.47 10.73
CA ASP A 100 6.46 -11.87 10.48
C ASP A 100 7.72 -11.99 9.59
N GLN A 101 7.96 -11.01 8.72
CA GLN A 101 9.18 -10.92 7.91
C GLN A 101 10.38 -10.29 8.66
N GLY A 102 10.21 -9.88 9.92
CA GLY A 102 11.26 -9.27 10.74
C GLY A 102 11.41 -7.76 10.57
N HIS A 103 10.36 -7.06 10.13
CA HIS A 103 10.35 -5.61 9.94
C HIS A 103 9.54 -4.85 11.02
N GLY A 104 9.36 -5.44 12.20
CA GLY A 104 8.60 -4.90 13.34
C GLY A 104 9.45 -4.27 14.44
#